data_AF-A0A1R2CVS4-F1
#
_entry.id   AF-A0A1R2CVS4-F1
#
_cell.length_a   1.000
_cell.length_b   1.000
_cell.length_c   1.000
_cell.angle_alpha   90.00
_cell.angle_beta   90.00
_cell.angle_gamma   90.00
#
_symmetry.space_group_name_H-M   'P 1'
#
loop_
_entity.id
_entity.type
_entity.pdbx_description
1 polymer ?
#
loop_
_entity_poly.entity_id
_entity_poly.type
_entity_poly.pdbx_seq_one_letter_code
_entity_poly.pdbx_strand_id
1 'polypeptide(L)'
;MKNFIPDSRNYGGRKVITDEFKHHYEKMANAKTSLQTRPKCSSGFSQGINSPGKSVLQRQIDNSYKISRGNKSLLTEHLLNIKHMNRRIKSIGSYNERKKNQFDPITHPVVFFRHNQDSPELVLNQQFIAKSIRPPKISKIYENREEPESRARTSMEKHILVPYIEKSEKNPGNKLKIMLCDTIVKHRIYKEEDLQELFSCAKEANNHLGRQVLDKVIATVYQEFSN
;
A
#
# COMPACT_ATOMS: atom_id res chain seq x y z
N MET A 1 -47.42 28.69 -41.61
CA MET A 1 -46.33 28.46 -40.62
C MET A 1 -45.87 27.01 -40.78
N LYS A 2 -44.57 26.77 -41.00
CA LYS A 2 -44.05 25.40 -41.14
C LYS A 2 -43.97 24.75 -39.76
N ASN A 3 -44.55 23.57 -39.60
CA ASN A 3 -44.53 22.81 -38.34
C ASN A 3 -43.08 22.51 -37.97
N PHE A 4 -42.62 23.04 -36.84
CA PHE A 4 -41.33 22.70 -36.26
C PHE A 4 -41.44 21.29 -35.68
N ILE A 5 -40.84 20.31 -36.36
CA ILE A 5 -40.71 18.94 -35.84
C ILE A 5 -39.46 18.96 -34.93
N PRO A 6 -39.62 18.83 -33.60
CA PRO A 6 -38.48 18.89 -32.70
C PRO A 6 -37.56 17.68 -32.97
N ASP A 7 -36.30 17.94 -33.30
CA ASP A 7 -35.30 16.88 -33.40
C ASP A 7 -35.04 16.31 -32.01
N SER A 8 -35.39 15.04 -31.82
CA SER A 8 -35.18 14.28 -30.59
C SER A 8 -33.72 14.25 -30.11
N ARG A 9 -32.76 14.55 -30.98
CA ARG A 9 -31.32 14.66 -30.65
C ARG A 9 -30.96 16.01 -30.02
N ASN A 10 -31.77 17.04 -30.21
CA ASN A 10 -31.48 18.42 -29.78
C ASN A 10 -31.94 18.78 -28.36
N TYR A 11 -32.67 17.91 -27.66
CA TYR A 11 -33.03 18.11 -26.24
C TYR A 11 -31.89 17.72 -25.27
N GLY A 12 -30.66 18.15 -25.61
CA GLY A 12 -29.48 18.06 -24.73
C GLY A 12 -29.16 16.66 -24.21
N GLY A 13 -29.54 15.60 -24.93
CA GLY A 13 -29.37 14.23 -24.48
C GLY A 13 -30.18 13.85 -23.23
N ARG A 14 -31.01 14.74 -22.67
CA ARG A 14 -31.72 14.49 -21.39
C ARG A 14 -32.60 13.26 -21.47
N LYS A 15 -33.33 13.09 -22.58
CA LYS A 15 -34.17 11.91 -22.81
C LYS A 15 -33.34 10.63 -22.93
N VAL A 16 -32.23 10.68 -23.67
CA VAL A 16 -31.30 9.56 -23.83
C VAL A 16 -30.74 9.14 -22.46
N ILE A 17 -30.31 10.11 -21.65
CA ILE A 17 -29.81 9.87 -20.30
C ILE A 17 -30.89 9.25 -19.42
N THR A 18 -32.13 9.77 -19.44
CA THR A 18 -33.22 9.19 -18.64
C THR A 18 -33.59 7.78 -19.08
N ASP A 19 -33.59 7.51 -20.38
CA ASP A 19 -33.90 6.21 -20.94
C ASP A 19 -32.80 5.18 -20.61
N GLU A 20 -31.52 5.58 -20.69
CA GLU A 20 -30.38 4.75 -20.27
C GLU A 20 -30.41 4.42 -18.78
N PHE A 21 -30.68 5.42 -17.93
CA PHE A 21 -30.84 5.21 -16.48
C PHE A 21 -31.98 4.24 -16.18
N LYS A 22 -33.13 4.42 -16.83
CA LYS A 22 -34.29 3.54 -16.65
C LYS A 22 -33.94 2.10 -17.02
N HIS A 23 -33.31 1.88 -18.17
CA HIS A 23 -32.86 0.56 -18.59
C HIS A 23 -31.83 -0.07 -17.65
N HIS A 24 -30.94 0.73 -17.07
CA HIS A 24 -29.98 0.24 -16.08
C HIS A 24 -30.68 -0.27 -14.81
N TYR A 25 -31.66 0.49 -14.29
CA TYR A 25 -32.44 0.08 -13.13
C TYR A 25 -33.30 -1.17 -13.41
N GLU A 26 -33.93 -1.27 -14.58
CA GLU A 26 -34.69 -2.47 -14.97
C GLU A 26 -33.80 -3.72 -15.05
N LYS A 27 -32.55 -3.58 -15.51
CA LYS A 27 -31.57 -4.67 -15.51
C LYS A 27 -31.12 -5.04 -14.10
N MET A 28 -31.00 -4.08 -13.20
CA MET A 28 -30.61 -4.35 -11.81
C MET A 28 -31.73 -4.97 -10.98
N ALA A 29 -32.98 -4.54 -11.20
CA ALA A 29 -34.14 -5.14 -10.55
C ALA A 29 -34.31 -6.63 -10.90
N ASN A 30 -33.99 -7.01 -12.14
CA ASN A 30 -34.10 -8.39 -12.62
C ASN A 30 -32.79 -9.19 -12.52
N ALA A 31 -31.70 -8.58 -12.04
CA ALA A 31 -30.45 -9.28 -11.83
C ALA A 31 -30.61 -10.26 -10.66
N LYS A 32 -30.88 -11.53 -10.97
CA LYS A 32 -30.82 -12.61 -9.98
C LYS A 32 -29.47 -12.53 -9.29
N THR A 33 -29.47 -12.35 -7.97
CA THR A 33 -28.26 -12.37 -7.14
C THR A 33 -27.52 -13.68 -7.42
N SER A 34 -26.47 -13.65 -8.23
CA SER A 34 -25.64 -14.83 -8.52
C SER A 34 -24.69 -15.13 -7.36
N LEU A 35 -25.21 -15.07 -6.13
CA LEU A 35 -24.61 -15.74 -4.99
C LEU A 35 -24.87 -17.24 -5.19
N GLN A 36 -24.12 -17.82 -6.12
CA GLN A 36 -24.04 -19.25 -6.33
C GLN A 36 -23.19 -19.83 -5.19
N THR A 37 -23.74 -19.82 -3.97
CA THR A 37 -23.07 -20.32 -2.75
C THR A 37 -23.02 -21.84 -2.69
N ARG A 38 -23.60 -22.54 -3.67
CA ARG A 38 -23.51 -23.98 -3.79
C ARG A 38 -22.51 -24.35 -4.89
N PRO A 39 -21.35 -24.94 -4.56
CA PRO A 39 -20.52 -25.56 -5.58
C PRO A 39 -21.36 -26.61 -6.31
N LYS A 40 -21.52 -26.46 -7.63
CA LYS A 40 -22.10 -27.51 -8.46
C LYS A 40 -21.12 -28.68 -8.42
N CYS A 41 -21.37 -29.62 -7.52
CA CYS A 41 -20.75 -30.93 -7.54
C CYS A 41 -21.27 -31.62 -8.80
N SER A 42 -20.55 -31.51 -9.92
CA SER A 42 -20.76 -32.38 -11.06
C SER A 42 -20.30 -33.77 -10.65
N SER A 43 -21.18 -34.55 -10.03
CA SER A 43 -21.03 -35.99 -9.88
C SER A 43 -21.19 -36.64 -11.26
N GLY A 44 -20.19 -36.40 -12.11
CA GLY A 44 -19.88 -37.23 -13.26
C GLY A 44 -19.40 -38.56 -12.73
N PHE A 45 -20.30 -39.53 -12.78
CA PHE A 45 -20.13 -40.91 -12.36
C PHE A 45 -19.07 -41.58 -13.25
N SER A 46 -17.79 -41.40 -12.93
CA SER A 46 -16.73 -42.24 -13.48
C SER A 46 -16.73 -43.56 -12.73
N GLN A 47 -17.39 -44.57 -13.30
CA GLN A 47 -17.11 -45.96 -12.97
C GLN A 47 -15.64 -46.21 -13.32
N GLY A 48 -14.84 -46.66 -12.35
CA GLY A 48 -13.48 -47.06 -12.66
C GLY A 48 -12.54 -47.21 -11.48
N ILE A 49 -12.29 -48.48 -11.15
CA ILE A 49 -11.08 -49.01 -10.51
C ILE A 49 -11.06 -48.95 -8.97
N ASN A 50 -11.50 -50.08 -8.43
CA ASN A 50 -11.24 -50.55 -7.08
C ASN A 50 -9.73 -50.54 -6.78
N SER A 51 -9.25 -49.57 -6.00
CA SER A 51 -8.01 -49.73 -5.24
C SER A 51 -8.36 -49.98 -3.77
N PRO A 52 -7.88 -51.09 -3.18
CA PRO A 52 -8.12 -51.37 -1.77
C PRO A 52 -7.18 -50.50 -0.93
N GLY A 53 -7.70 -49.91 0.15
CA GLY A 53 -6.86 -49.49 1.28
C GLY A 53 -6.44 -48.02 1.35
N LYS A 54 -7.37 -47.06 1.21
CA LYS A 54 -7.16 -45.72 1.80
C LYS A 54 -8.33 -45.35 2.70
N SER A 55 -8.02 -45.08 3.97
CA SER A 55 -8.98 -44.71 5.01
C SER A 55 -9.78 -43.46 4.62
N VAL A 56 -11.05 -43.42 5.06
CA VAL A 56 -12.01 -42.34 4.76
C VAL A 56 -11.50 -40.95 5.19
N LEU A 57 -10.64 -40.90 6.21
CA LEU A 57 -10.00 -39.68 6.70
C LEU A 57 -8.93 -39.11 5.75
N GLN A 58 -8.24 -39.93 4.95
CA GLN A 58 -7.19 -39.45 4.04
C GLN A 58 -7.76 -38.74 2.81
N ARG A 59 -8.96 -39.11 2.33
CA ARG A 59 -9.57 -38.51 1.14
C ARG A 59 -10.08 -37.08 1.35
N GLN A 60 -10.36 -36.67 2.59
CA GLN A 60 -10.78 -35.30 2.88
C GLN A 60 -9.61 -34.30 2.82
N ILE A 61 -8.39 -34.75 3.13
CA ILE A 61 -7.19 -33.90 3.13
C ILE A 61 -6.78 -33.56 1.69
N ASP A 62 -6.75 -34.55 0.79
CA ASP A 62 -6.29 -34.34 -0.60
C ASP A 62 -7.22 -33.48 -1.46
N ASN A 63 -8.51 -33.39 -1.12
CA ASN A 63 -9.47 -32.54 -1.84
C ASN A 63 -9.35 -31.05 -1.45
N SER A 64 -8.88 -30.73 -0.25
CA SER A 64 -8.70 -29.34 0.20
C SER A 64 -7.52 -28.64 -0.50
N TYR A 65 -6.46 -29.38 -0.83
CA TYR A 65 -5.28 -28.82 -1.51
C TYR A 65 -5.52 -28.51 -2.99
N LYS A 66 -6.41 -29.25 -3.69
CA LYS A 66 -6.70 -28.99 -5.12
C LYS A 66 -7.61 -27.78 -5.36
N ILE A 67 -8.53 -27.46 -4.45
CA ILE A 67 -9.38 -26.26 -4.55
C ILE A 67 -8.56 -24.97 -4.35
N SER A 68 -7.43 -25.04 -3.64
CA SER A 68 -6.60 -23.87 -3.32
C SER A 68 -5.75 -23.32 -4.48
N ARG A 69 -5.56 -24.07 -5.59
CA ARG A 69 -4.70 -23.62 -6.70
C ARG A 69 -5.44 -22.80 -7.76
N GLY A 70 -6.73 -23.04 -7.98
CA GLY A 70 -7.53 -22.29 -8.96
C GLY A 70 -7.85 -20.86 -8.51
N ASN A 71 -8.20 -20.67 -7.24
CA ASN A 71 -8.63 -19.36 -6.72
C ASN A 71 -7.48 -18.38 -6.46
N LYS A 72 -6.24 -18.88 -6.31
CA LYS A 72 -5.07 -18.01 -6.17
C LYS A 72 -4.84 -17.16 -7.41
N SER A 73 -5.03 -17.73 -8.60
CA SER A 73 -4.89 -16.99 -9.87
C SER A 73 -5.87 -15.82 -9.96
N LEU A 74 -7.14 -16.05 -9.60
CA LEU A 74 -8.18 -15.04 -9.65
C LEU A 74 -7.92 -13.91 -8.65
N LEU A 75 -7.52 -14.24 -7.41
CA LEU A 75 -7.16 -13.24 -6.42
C LEU A 75 -5.92 -12.44 -6.85
N THR A 76 -4.90 -13.10 -7.42
CA THR A 76 -3.71 -12.41 -7.92
C THR A 76 -4.03 -11.48 -9.09
N GLU A 77 -4.88 -11.91 -10.02
CA GLU A 77 -5.33 -11.09 -11.15
C GLU A 77 -6.14 -9.87 -10.67
N HIS A 78 -7.06 -10.09 -9.71
CA HIS A 78 -7.83 -9.01 -9.10
C HIS A 78 -6.94 -7.97 -8.42
N LEU A 79 -5.95 -8.41 -7.65
CA LEU A 79 -4.99 -7.52 -7.01
C LEU A 79 -4.12 -6.76 -8.02
N LEU A 80 -3.73 -7.40 -9.13
CA LEU A 80 -3.02 -6.75 -10.23
C LEU A 80 -3.88 -5.69 -10.92
N ASN A 81 -5.18 -5.97 -11.14
CA ASN A 81 -6.12 -5.02 -11.72
C ASN A 81 -6.33 -3.80 -10.81
N ILE A 82 -6.52 -4.01 -9.50
CA ILE A 82 -6.60 -2.91 -8.52
C ILE A 82 -5.31 -2.08 -8.54
N LYS A 83 -4.14 -2.74 -8.55
CA LYS A 83 -2.85 -2.05 -8.60
C LYS A 83 -2.67 -1.23 -9.88
N HIS A 84 -3.10 -1.75 -11.03
CA HIS A 84 -3.07 -1.05 -12.30
C HIS A 84 -4.01 0.17 -12.28
N MET A 85 -5.23 0.01 -11.77
CA MET A 85 -6.19 1.11 -11.60
C MET A 85 -5.63 2.21 -10.69
N ASN A 86 -5.04 1.85 -9.55
CA ASN A 86 -4.41 2.80 -8.65
C ASN A 86 -3.22 3.54 -9.29
N ARG A 87 -2.44 2.87 -10.14
CA ARG A 87 -1.39 3.54 -10.93
C ARG A 87 -1.98 4.58 -11.90
N ARG A 88 -3.07 4.23 -12.59
CA ARG A 88 -3.77 5.18 -13.48
C ARG A 88 -4.33 6.35 -12.69
N ILE A 89 -4.97 6.13 -11.55
CA ILE A 89 -5.48 7.20 -10.68
C ILE A 89 -4.35 8.12 -10.22
N LYS A 90 -3.19 7.56 -9.84
CA LYS A 90 -2.01 8.35 -9.47
C LYS A 90 -1.38 9.09 -10.65
N SER A 91 -1.46 8.54 -11.86
CA SER A 91 -0.95 9.21 -13.06
C SER A 91 -1.90 10.29 -13.56
N ILE A 92 -3.21 10.13 -13.32
CA ILE A 92 -4.24 11.13 -13.64
C ILE A 92 -3.92 12.41 -12.88
N GLY A 93 -3.74 13.49 -13.64
CA GLY A 93 -3.35 14.78 -13.06
C GLY A 93 -1.85 14.88 -12.74
N SER A 94 -1.03 13.96 -13.26
CA SER A 94 0.42 14.17 -13.32
C SER A 94 0.71 15.44 -14.09
N TYR A 95 1.70 16.20 -13.64
CA TYR A 95 2.10 17.46 -14.26
C TYR A 95 2.30 17.36 -15.78
N ASN A 96 2.85 16.23 -16.26
CA ASN A 96 3.07 15.98 -17.68
C ASN A 96 1.77 15.77 -18.49
N GLU A 97 0.74 15.18 -17.89
CA GLU A 97 -0.56 14.99 -18.52
C GLU A 97 -1.34 16.31 -18.55
N ARG A 98 -1.26 17.05 -17.43
CA ARG A 98 -1.85 18.39 -17.28
C ARG A 98 -1.29 19.38 -18.28
N LYS A 99 0.02 19.32 -18.57
CA LYS A 99 0.68 20.11 -19.61
C LYS A 99 0.16 19.84 -21.03
N LYS A 100 -0.51 18.71 -21.29
CA LYS A 100 -1.15 18.46 -22.60
C LYS A 100 -2.48 19.21 -22.73
N ASN A 101 -3.13 19.54 -21.62
CA ASN A 101 -4.37 20.31 -21.62
C ASN A 101 -4.07 21.82 -21.63
N GLN A 102 -4.33 22.46 -22.77
CA GLN A 102 -4.11 23.90 -22.95
C GLN A 102 -4.99 24.77 -22.03
N PHE A 103 -6.09 24.22 -21.52
CA PHE A 103 -7.04 24.92 -20.65
C PHE A 103 -6.82 24.65 -19.16
N ASP A 104 -5.78 23.91 -18.76
CA ASP A 104 -5.49 23.68 -17.35
C ASP A 104 -4.87 24.95 -16.70
N PRO A 105 -5.57 25.60 -15.76
CA PRO A 105 -5.15 26.89 -15.20
C PRO A 105 -3.93 26.77 -14.27
N ILE A 106 -3.56 25.57 -13.83
CA ILE A 106 -2.38 25.37 -12.97
C ILE A 106 -1.11 25.22 -13.81
N THR A 107 -1.16 24.48 -14.92
CA THR A 107 0.02 24.32 -15.80
C THR A 107 0.15 25.44 -16.82
N HIS A 108 -0.96 26.02 -17.26
CA HIS A 108 -1.01 27.16 -18.18
C HIS A 108 -1.82 28.28 -17.53
N PRO A 109 -1.30 28.92 -16.46
CA PRO A 109 -1.98 30.05 -15.87
C PRO A 109 -2.20 31.11 -16.95
N VAL A 110 -3.42 31.64 -17.01
CA VAL A 110 -3.76 32.72 -17.92
C VAL A 110 -2.99 33.96 -17.45
N VAL A 111 -1.80 34.16 -18.02
CA VAL A 111 -1.00 35.36 -17.78
C VAL A 111 -1.65 36.48 -18.59
N PHE A 112 -2.58 37.19 -17.96
CA PHE A 112 -3.34 38.27 -18.59
C PHE A 112 -2.49 39.46 -19.05
N PHE A 113 -1.18 39.48 -18.76
CA PHE A 113 -0.29 40.55 -19.18
C PHE A 113 1.05 39.96 -19.65
N ARG A 114 1.15 39.63 -20.95
CA ARG A 114 2.47 39.56 -21.59
C ARG A 114 2.96 41.00 -21.70
N HIS A 115 3.84 41.37 -20.79
CA HIS A 115 4.44 42.70 -20.78
C HIS A 115 5.31 42.83 -22.04
N ASN A 116 4.95 43.76 -22.93
CA ASN A 116 5.69 44.03 -24.15
C ASN A 116 6.98 44.79 -23.79
N GLN A 117 8.07 44.01 -23.76
CA GLN A 117 9.50 44.30 -23.97
C GLN A 117 10.27 45.49 -23.37
N ASP A 118 9.71 46.54 -22.77
CA ASP A 118 10.56 47.73 -22.47
C ASP A 118 10.67 48.17 -20.99
N SER A 119 10.36 47.33 -20.00
CA SER A 119 10.62 47.68 -18.58
C SER A 119 11.76 46.85 -17.97
N PRO A 120 12.79 47.51 -17.38
CA PRO A 120 13.78 46.82 -16.59
C PRO A 120 13.21 46.53 -15.20
N GLU A 121 13.58 45.36 -14.68
CA GLU A 121 13.38 44.84 -13.33
C GLU A 121 12.06 44.14 -12.97
N LEU A 122 12.13 42.82 -13.17
CA LEU A 122 11.29 41.73 -12.65
C LEU A 122 11.30 41.64 -11.10
N VAL A 123 10.85 42.65 -10.37
CA VAL A 123 10.65 42.55 -8.90
C VAL A 123 9.25 42.03 -8.56
N LEU A 124 8.29 42.18 -9.47
CA LEU A 124 6.91 41.71 -9.31
C LEU A 124 6.73 40.33 -9.95
N ASN A 125 7.00 39.26 -9.20
CA ASN A 125 6.18 38.03 -9.23
C ASN A 125 6.68 36.86 -8.37
N GLN A 126 7.82 36.93 -7.69
CA GLN A 126 8.24 35.82 -6.81
C GLN A 126 7.25 35.60 -5.65
N GLN A 127 6.71 36.68 -5.07
CA GLN A 127 5.75 36.57 -3.96
C GLN A 127 4.37 36.06 -4.40
N PHE A 128 3.97 36.34 -5.65
CA PHE A 128 2.70 35.85 -6.20
C PHE A 128 2.82 34.36 -6.54
N ILE A 129 3.89 33.96 -7.22
CA ILE A 129 4.22 32.54 -7.47
C ILE A 129 4.29 31.75 -6.14
N ALA A 130 4.92 32.31 -5.11
CA ALA A 130 5.02 31.68 -3.79
C ALA A 130 3.67 31.57 -3.04
N LYS A 131 2.67 32.40 -3.37
CA LYS A 131 1.33 32.32 -2.77
C LYS A 131 0.40 31.40 -3.58
N SER A 132 0.51 31.39 -4.91
CA SER A 132 -0.35 30.61 -5.82
C SER A 132 0.01 29.13 -5.87
N ILE A 133 1.25 28.75 -5.58
CA ILE A 133 1.74 27.35 -5.61
C ILE A 133 1.84 26.76 -4.21
N ARG A 134 1.23 27.37 -3.17
CA ARG A 134 1.21 26.71 -1.86
C ARG A 134 0.43 25.40 -2.00
N PRO A 135 1.07 24.22 -1.80
CA PRO A 135 0.34 22.98 -1.82
C PRO A 135 -0.80 23.07 -0.80
N PRO A 136 -2.00 22.58 -1.13
CA PRO A 136 -3.12 22.62 -0.19
C PRO A 136 -2.64 22.00 1.12
N LYS A 137 -2.88 22.70 2.24
CA LYS A 137 -2.57 22.16 3.57
C LYS A 137 -3.28 20.83 3.66
N ILE A 138 -2.53 19.74 3.63
CA ILE A 138 -3.07 18.39 3.78
C ILE A 138 -3.72 18.39 5.16
N SER A 139 -5.04 18.44 5.19
CA SER A 139 -5.78 18.29 6.45
C SER A 139 -5.41 16.93 7.00
N LYS A 140 -4.95 16.87 8.27
CA LYS A 140 -4.54 15.66 9.00
C LYS A 140 -5.59 14.52 9.02
N ILE A 141 -6.78 14.77 8.48
CA ILE A 141 -7.88 13.82 8.30
C ILE A 141 -7.43 12.56 7.52
N TYR A 142 -6.39 12.64 6.68
CA TYR A 142 -5.87 11.49 5.93
C TYR A 142 -4.53 10.91 6.45
N GLU A 143 -3.95 11.46 7.52
CA GLU A 143 -2.65 10.98 8.04
C GLU A 143 -2.74 9.64 8.79
N ASN A 144 -3.94 9.20 9.20
CA ASN A 144 -4.11 7.92 9.92
C ASN A 144 -4.26 6.70 9.00
N ARG A 145 -4.06 6.85 7.69
CA ARG A 145 -4.01 5.69 6.81
C ARG A 145 -2.61 5.10 6.89
N GLU A 146 -2.45 4.10 7.76
CA GLU A 146 -1.26 3.24 7.86
C GLU A 146 -0.64 3.06 6.48
N GLU A 147 0.45 3.79 6.22
CA GLU A 147 1.17 3.71 4.96
C GLU A 147 1.63 2.26 4.82
N PRO A 148 1.24 1.55 3.74
CA PRO A 148 1.71 0.19 3.52
C PRO A 148 3.22 0.25 3.31
N GLU A 149 3.97 -0.17 4.34
CA GLU A 149 5.41 -0.37 4.42
C GLU A 149 6.12 -0.13 3.09
N SER A 150 6.41 1.14 2.82
CA SER A 150 7.09 1.53 1.59
C SER A 150 8.48 0.90 1.61
N ARG A 151 8.69 -0.02 0.67
CA ARG A 151 9.96 -0.62 0.24
C ARG A 151 11.21 0.14 0.72
N ALA A 152 12.07 -0.60 1.43
CA ALA A 152 13.43 -0.30 1.85
C ALA A 152 14.03 0.96 1.22
N ARG A 153 13.88 2.09 1.91
CA ARG A 153 14.77 3.24 1.71
C ARG A 153 16.17 2.81 2.11
N THR A 154 17.10 3.01 1.19
CA THR A 154 18.54 2.87 1.36
C THR A 154 19.03 3.84 2.43
N SER A 155 19.59 3.25 3.49
CA SER A 155 20.78 3.67 4.24
C SER A 155 20.83 4.92 5.12
N MET A 156 19.80 5.75 5.33
CA MET A 156 19.93 6.83 6.32
C MET A 156 18.71 6.95 7.24
N GLU A 157 18.99 6.92 8.55
CA GLU A 157 18.08 7.18 9.68
C GLU A 157 16.97 6.17 9.93
N LYS A 158 17.30 4.88 9.93
CA LYS A 158 16.55 3.98 10.82
C LYS A 158 17.05 4.27 12.23
N HIS A 159 16.30 5.07 13.00
CA HIS A 159 16.50 5.12 14.44
C HIS A 159 16.32 3.69 14.97
N ILE A 160 17.44 3.00 15.24
CA ILE A 160 17.41 1.68 15.83
C ILE A 160 16.93 1.88 17.26
N LEU A 161 15.77 1.33 17.59
CA LEU A 161 15.23 1.40 18.94
C LEU A 161 16.12 0.53 19.82
N VAL A 162 16.93 1.18 20.66
CA VAL A 162 17.84 0.51 21.58
C VAL A 162 17.02 -0.14 22.69
N PRO A 163 17.16 -1.45 22.95
CA PRO A 163 16.44 -2.10 24.01
C PRO A 163 16.90 -1.59 25.39
N TYR A 164 15.92 -1.22 26.22
CA TYR A 164 16.12 -0.77 27.58
C TYR A 164 15.42 -1.71 28.56
N ILE A 165 16.08 -2.00 29.67
CA ILE A 165 15.55 -2.85 30.75
C ILE A 165 15.38 -2.05 32.02
N GLU A 166 14.27 -2.32 32.71
CA GLU A 166 14.02 -1.73 34.01
C GLU A 166 14.82 -2.44 35.12
N LYS A 167 15.26 -1.66 36.12
CA LYS A 167 16.01 -2.16 37.28
C LYS A 167 15.29 -3.23 38.11
N SER A 168 13.96 -3.31 38.00
CA SER A 168 13.09 -4.17 38.80
C SER A 168 13.02 -5.62 38.31
N GLU A 169 13.60 -5.91 37.14
CA GLU A 169 13.35 -7.19 36.47
C GLU A 169 14.12 -8.36 37.07
N LYS A 170 13.45 -9.52 37.06
CA LYS A 170 14.07 -10.80 37.40
C LYS A 170 14.92 -11.27 36.23
N ASN A 171 16.21 -11.48 36.46
CA ASN A 171 17.20 -11.93 35.45
C ASN A 171 17.36 -10.98 34.25
N PRO A 172 17.81 -9.74 34.48
CA PRO A 172 17.89 -8.71 33.43
C PRO A 172 18.81 -9.10 32.26
N GLY A 173 19.87 -9.88 32.51
CA GLY A 173 20.80 -10.32 31.46
C GLY A 173 20.14 -11.21 30.39
N ASN A 174 19.30 -12.16 30.79
CA ASN A 174 18.63 -13.06 29.85
C ASN A 174 17.59 -12.32 29.00
N LYS A 175 16.86 -11.38 29.61
CA LYS A 175 15.89 -10.58 28.86
C LYS A 175 16.58 -9.64 27.87
N LEU A 176 17.72 -9.04 28.27
CA LEU A 176 18.50 -8.19 27.37
C LEU A 176 18.99 -8.94 26.15
N LYS A 177 19.47 -10.17 26.37
CA LYS A 177 19.88 -11.07 25.31
C LYS A 177 18.74 -11.27 24.29
N ILE A 178 17.56 -11.65 24.75
CA ILE A 178 16.39 -11.90 23.89
C ILE A 178 16.03 -10.62 23.10
N MET A 179 15.93 -9.47 23.79
CA MET A 179 15.58 -8.20 23.15
C MET A 179 16.61 -7.74 22.11
N LEU A 180 17.91 -7.98 22.35
CA LEU A 180 18.97 -7.68 21.39
C LEU A 180 18.84 -8.58 20.16
N CYS A 181 18.65 -9.88 20.33
CA CYS A 181 18.44 -10.81 19.21
C CYS A 181 17.21 -10.41 18.38
N ASP A 182 16.09 -10.10 19.04
CA ASP A 182 14.86 -9.65 18.38
C ASP A 182 15.09 -8.35 17.58
N THR A 183 15.83 -7.40 18.16
CA THR A 183 16.17 -6.13 17.49
C THR A 183 17.03 -6.36 16.25
N ILE A 184 18.05 -7.21 16.35
CA ILE A 184 18.95 -7.55 15.23
C ILE A 184 18.14 -8.18 14.08
N VAL A 185 17.28 -9.15 14.38
CA VAL A 185 16.44 -9.84 13.38
C VAL A 185 15.42 -8.88 12.76
N LYS A 186 14.73 -8.10 13.60
CA LYS A 186 13.70 -7.15 13.17
C LYS A 186 14.26 -6.09 12.22
N HIS A 187 15.44 -5.55 12.53
CA HIS A 187 16.07 -4.51 11.73
C HIS A 187 16.99 -5.05 10.63
N ARG A 188 17.22 -6.37 10.58
CA ARG A 188 18.10 -7.07 9.64
C ARG A 188 19.52 -6.50 9.66
N ILE A 189 20.06 -6.36 10.87
CA ILE A 189 21.39 -5.81 11.11
C ILE A 189 22.40 -6.94 10.89
N TYR A 190 23.15 -6.88 9.78
CA TYR A 190 24.14 -7.91 9.41
C TYR A 190 25.56 -7.35 9.26
N LYS A 191 25.72 -6.03 9.34
CA LYS A 191 27.04 -5.40 9.26
C LYS A 191 27.66 -5.34 10.66
N GLU A 192 28.95 -5.62 10.71
CA GLU A 192 29.73 -5.57 11.95
C GLU A 192 29.72 -4.16 12.57
N GLU A 193 29.84 -3.12 11.74
CA GLU A 193 29.78 -1.71 12.16
C GLU A 193 28.45 -1.38 12.88
N ASP A 194 27.33 -1.74 12.24
CA ASP A 194 25.98 -1.49 12.79
C ASP A 194 25.74 -2.30 14.08
N LEU A 195 26.31 -3.50 14.19
CA LEU A 195 26.24 -4.32 15.42
C LEU A 195 27.03 -3.68 16.56
N GLN A 196 28.24 -3.19 16.28
CA GLN A 196 29.06 -2.49 17.27
C GLN A 196 28.40 -1.20 17.76
N GLU A 197 27.74 -0.46 16.86
CA GLU A 197 26.96 0.72 17.21
C GLU A 197 25.78 0.34 18.13
N LEU A 198 25.00 -0.68 17.76
CA LEU A 198 23.90 -1.19 18.59
C LEU A 198 24.37 -1.59 19.99
N PHE A 199 25.49 -2.32 20.10
CA PHE A 199 26.03 -2.74 21.39
C PHE A 199 26.56 -1.57 22.22
N SER A 200 27.19 -0.58 21.58
CA SER A 200 27.65 0.64 22.27
C SER A 200 26.47 1.41 22.86
N CYS A 201 25.42 1.65 22.07
CA CYS A 201 24.20 2.28 22.56
C CYS A 201 23.50 1.45 23.64
N ALA A 202 23.47 0.12 23.52
CA ALA A 202 22.87 -0.75 24.53
C ALA A 202 23.64 -0.72 25.86
N LYS A 203 24.98 -0.61 25.83
CA LYS A 203 25.80 -0.41 27.05
C LYS A 203 25.45 0.90 27.73
N GLU A 204 25.35 1.99 26.96
CA GLU A 204 25.01 3.31 27.48
C GLU A 204 23.61 3.35 28.12
N ALA A 205 22.61 2.79 27.42
CA ALA A 205 21.23 2.76 27.91
C ALA A 205 21.08 1.90 29.18
N ASN A 206 21.83 0.81 29.29
CA ASN A 206 21.68 -0.17 30.37
C ASN A 206 22.83 -0.14 31.39
N ASN A 207 23.49 1.01 31.55
CA ASN A 207 24.61 1.23 32.48
C ASN A 207 24.34 0.81 33.95
N HIS A 208 23.08 0.64 34.33
CA HIS A 208 22.67 0.23 35.67
C HIS A 208 22.78 -1.27 35.96
N LEU A 209 22.92 -2.15 34.96
CA LEU A 209 22.95 -3.63 35.14
C LEU A 209 24.33 -4.19 35.55
N GLY A 210 25.36 -3.33 35.62
CA GLY A 210 26.73 -3.72 35.89
C GLY A 210 27.47 -4.19 34.63
N ARG A 211 28.70 -3.68 34.44
CA ARG A 211 29.48 -3.90 33.21
C ARG A 211 29.74 -5.38 32.91
N GLN A 212 30.04 -6.19 33.93
CA GLN A 212 30.33 -7.61 33.76
C GLN A 212 29.14 -8.40 33.18
N VAL A 213 27.91 -8.07 33.60
CA VAL A 213 26.70 -8.73 33.09
C VAL A 213 26.46 -8.33 31.65
N LEU A 214 26.61 -7.03 31.32
CA LEU A 214 26.46 -6.51 29.96
C LEU A 214 27.47 -7.13 28.99
N ASP A 215 28.76 -7.15 29.36
CA ASP A 215 29.80 -7.71 28.50
C ASP A 215 29.60 -9.21 28.26
N LYS A 216 29.17 -9.95 29.29
CA LYS A 216 28.82 -11.38 29.14
C LYS A 216 27.65 -11.58 28.18
N VAL A 217 26.58 -10.79 28.32
CA VAL A 217 25.40 -10.88 27.43
C VAL A 217 25.79 -10.55 26.00
N ILE A 218 26.51 -9.45 25.79
CA ILE A 218 26.95 -9.01 24.45
C ILE A 218 27.86 -10.06 23.82
N ALA A 219 28.81 -10.62 24.56
CA ALA A 219 29.66 -11.70 24.07
C ALA A 219 28.85 -12.93 23.65
N THR A 220 27.82 -13.32 24.41
CA THR A 220 26.95 -14.45 24.04
C THR A 220 26.13 -14.18 22.78
N VAL A 221 25.59 -12.97 22.62
CA VAL A 221 24.85 -12.58 21.41
C VAL A 221 25.79 -12.56 20.20
N TYR A 222 26.98 -11.98 20.36
CA TYR A 222 27.99 -11.91 19.30
C TYR A 222 28.40 -13.31 18.82
N GLN A 223 28.63 -14.25 19.74
CA GLN A 223 28.96 -15.63 19.42
C GLN A 223 27.80 -16.36 18.69
N GLU A 224 26.55 -16.08 19.04
CA GLU A 224 25.38 -16.68 18.37
C GLU A 224 25.21 -16.22 16.92
N PHE A 225 25.59 -14.98 16.60
CA PHE A 225 25.48 -14.43 15.24
C PHE A 225 26.75 -14.60 14.39
N SER A 226 27.90 -14.87 15.01
CA SER A 226 29.16 -15.14 14.30
C SER A 226 29.27 -16.60 13.80
N ASN A 227 28.42 -17.51 14.28
CA ASN A 227 28.36 -18.91 13.85
C ASN A 227 27.40 -19.10 12.68
#